data_AF-A0A3D3V130-F1
#
_entry.id   AF-A0A3D3V130-F1
#
_cell.length_a   1.000
_cell.length_b   1.000
_cell.length_c   1.000
_cell.angle_alpha   90.00
_cell.angle_beta   90.00
_cell.angle_gamma   90.00
#
_symmetry.space_group_name_H-M   'P 1'
#
loop_
_entity.id
_entity.type
_entity.pdbx_description
1 polymer ?
#
loop_
_entity_poly.entity_id
_entity_poly.type
_entity_poly.pdbx_seq_one_letter_code
_entity_poly.pdbx_strand_id
1 'polypeptide(L)'
;MRCVLASAEGIIRDDIGVGNELFSYVQLVLQSNTSVSVRSHGLEILLTPIETIAGRLVLGFLKDESLSDAVRCYVDHLLLSERRWPDSVEQLASQIDAWRGKRYVGLLRARDFAQRCAARERLSSVAIGTLNVGEHDLYIFSTNLLPVLPNAKLCVSSACEDPREAIREALLLDRYVLGEGTFFYEKLFEYDLNVKIDDSDLETIAHRLLSKDLQSFATALNVSPSEAFRMQMELENKYLLRFDVGLECHAYVLGLTGGKKGEKQ
;
A
#
# COMPACT_ATOMS: atom_id res chain seq x y z
N MET A 1 -17.90 -10.82 -14.26
CA MET A 1 -17.18 -10.48 -15.51
C MET A 1 -15.72 -10.81 -15.27
N ARG A 2 -15.09 -11.62 -16.13
CA ARG A 2 -13.64 -11.83 -16.06
C ARG A 2 -13.01 -10.77 -16.94
N CYS A 3 -12.10 -9.96 -16.38
CA CYS A 3 -11.45 -8.91 -17.15
C CYS A 3 -9.93 -8.98 -17.04
N VAL A 4 -9.30 -8.32 -18.01
CA VAL A 4 -7.91 -7.90 -17.94
C VAL A 4 -7.92 -6.40 -17.84
N LEU A 5 -7.23 -5.84 -16.85
CA LEU A 5 -7.00 -4.41 -16.75
C LEU A 5 -5.50 -4.17 -16.87
N ALA A 6 -5.10 -3.28 -17.76
CA ALA A 6 -3.69 -3.00 -18.00
C ALA A 6 -3.44 -1.50 -18.18
N SER A 7 -2.31 -1.04 -17.66
CA SER A 7 -1.74 0.28 -17.95
C SER A 7 -0.62 0.17 -18.98
N ALA A 8 -0.01 1.30 -19.30
CA ALA A 8 1.22 1.34 -20.10
C ALA A 8 2.41 0.66 -19.40
N GLU A 9 2.35 0.46 -18.08
CA GLU A 9 3.45 -0.06 -17.25
C GLU A 9 3.35 -1.57 -17.06
N GLY A 10 2.13 -2.12 -17.08
CA GLY A 10 1.91 -3.53 -16.82
C GLY A 10 0.45 -3.93 -16.76
N ILE A 11 0.23 -5.23 -16.56
CA ILE A 11 -1.08 -5.78 -16.24
C ILE A 11 -1.35 -5.49 -14.76
N ILE A 12 -2.46 -4.81 -14.53
CA ILE A 12 -2.97 -4.47 -13.21
C ILE A 12 -3.74 -5.68 -12.66
N ARG A 13 -4.60 -6.28 -13.49
CA ARG A 13 -5.40 -7.45 -13.12
C ARG A 13 -5.62 -8.36 -14.32
N ASP A 14 -5.63 -9.66 -14.08
CA ASP A 14 -5.92 -10.67 -15.08
C ASP A 14 -6.78 -11.80 -14.49
N ASP A 15 -8.10 -11.67 -14.62
CA ASP A 15 -9.05 -12.73 -14.26
C ASP A 15 -9.27 -13.74 -15.42
N ILE A 16 -8.68 -13.50 -16.59
CA ILE A 16 -8.85 -14.33 -17.79
C ILE A 16 -7.72 -15.38 -17.89
N GLY A 17 -6.54 -15.08 -17.34
CA GLY A 17 -5.38 -15.97 -17.31
C GLY A 17 -4.53 -15.94 -18.57
N VAL A 18 -4.38 -14.76 -19.17
CA VAL A 18 -3.68 -14.51 -20.45
C VAL A 18 -2.26 -14.00 -20.25
N GLY A 19 -1.94 -13.47 -19.07
CA GLY A 19 -0.62 -13.00 -18.70
C GLY A 19 -0.06 -11.95 -19.67
N ASN A 20 1.27 -11.88 -19.75
CA ASN A 20 1.98 -10.83 -20.50
C ASN A 20 1.82 -10.89 -22.03
N GLU A 21 1.15 -11.91 -22.58
CA GLU A 21 0.93 -12.05 -24.04
C GLU A 21 0.14 -10.87 -24.63
N LEU A 22 -0.75 -10.27 -23.85
CA LEU A 22 -1.57 -9.15 -24.31
C LEU A 22 -0.85 -7.80 -24.28
N PHE A 23 0.35 -7.71 -23.69
CA PHE A 23 0.98 -6.43 -23.39
C PHE A 23 1.33 -5.61 -24.64
N SER A 24 1.77 -6.26 -25.71
CA SER A 24 2.02 -5.60 -27.00
C SER A 24 0.75 -4.98 -27.61
N TYR A 25 -0.39 -5.64 -27.45
CA TYR A 25 -1.69 -5.15 -27.91
C TYR A 25 -2.23 -4.05 -27.01
N VAL A 26 -1.99 -4.11 -25.70
CA VAL A 26 -2.32 -3.03 -24.75
C VAL A 26 -1.64 -1.73 -25.17
N GLN A 27 -0.34 -1.76 -25.48
CA GLN A 27 0.39 -0.58 -25.96
C GLN A 27 -0.24 -0.02 -27.25
N LEU A 28 -0.61 -0.90 -28.18
CA LEU A 28 -1.25 -0.50 -29.43
C LEU A 28 -2.62 0.16 -29.21
N VAL A 29 -3.43 -0.38 -28.29
CA VAL A 29 -4.73 0.20 -27.91
C VAL A 29 -4.55 1.57 -27.26
N LEU A 30 -3.59 1.73 -26.35
CA LEU A 30 -3.31 3.02 -25.69
C LEU A 30 -2.84 4.09 -26.69
N GLN A 31 -1.96 3.72 -27.63
CA GLN A 31 -1.43 4.64 -28.64
C GLN A 31 -2.47 5.01 -29.69
N SER A 32 -3.24 4.03 -30.19
CA SER A 32 -4.24 4.24 -31.25
C SER A 32 -5.59 4.72 -30.74
N ASN A 33 -5.83 4.63 -29.43
CA ASN A 33 -7.13 4.86 -28.80
C ASN A 33 -8.29 4.11 -29.50
N THR A 34 -7.99 2.91 -30.01
CA THR A 34 -8.92 2.09 -30.79
C THR A 34 -8.99 0.68 -30.21
N SER A 35 -10.18 0.10 -30.15
CA SER A 35 -10.38 -1.25 -29.64
C SER A 35 -9.79 -2.31 -30.59
N VAL A 36 -9.17 -3.34 -30.03
CA VAL A 36 -8.49 -4.42 -30.77
C VAL A 36 -9.02 -5.77 -30.30
N SER A 37 -9.40 -6.61 -31.25
CA SER A 37 -9.79 -8.00 -30.97
C SER A 37 -8.55 -8.88 -31.06
N VAL A 38 -8.23 -9.59 -29.98
CA VAL A 38 -7.08 -10.49 -29.88
C VAL A 38 -7.58 -11.90 -29.58
N ARG A 39 -6.94 -12.90 -30.18
CA ARG A 39 -7.17 -14.31 -29.84
C ARG A 39 -5.97 -14.85 -29.06
N SER A 40 -6.18 -15.24 -27.81
CA SER A 40 -5.16 -15.93 -26.99
C SER A 40 -5.80 -17.11 -26.27
N HIS A 41 -5.08 -18.23 -26.18
CA HIS A 41 -5.54 -19.50 -25.59
C HIS A 41 -6.93 -19.97 -26.05
N GLY A 42 -7.30 -19.69 -27.32
CA GLY A 42 -8.61 -20.04 -27.87
C GLY A 42 -9.76 -19.13 -27.45
N LEU A 43 -9.51 -18.10 -26.63
CA LEU A 43 -10.47 -17.08 -26.23
C LEU A 43 -10.34 -15.86 -27.15
N GLU A 44 -11.47 -15.27 -27.51
CA GLU A 44 -11.53 -14.01 -28.27
C GLU A 44 -11.79 -12.86 -27.30
N ILE A 45 -10.78 -12.01 -27.14
CA ILE A 45 -10.73 -10.94 -26.16
C ILE A 45 -10.80 -9.62 -26.90
N LEU A 46 -11.74 -8.77 -26.51
CA LEU A 46 -11.82 -7.40 -26.99
C LEU A 46 -11.09 -6.52 -25.99
N LEU A 47 -9.98 -5.91 -26.44
CA LEU A 47 -9.27 -4.88 -25.71
C LEU A 47 -9.81 -3.53 -26.13
N THR A 48 -10.22 -2.70 -25.18
CA THR A 48 -10.72 -1.35 -25.46
C THR A 48 -10.02 -0.33 -24.57
N PRO A 49 -9.76 0.90 -25.06
CA PRO A 49 -9.34 1.96 -24.17
C PRO A 49 -10.50 2.35 -23.26
N ILE A 50 -10.20 2.63 -21.99
CA ILE A 50 -11.16 3.13 -21.00
C ILE A 50 -10.52 4.28 -20.22
N GLU A 51 -11.28 5.35 -20.02
CA GLU A 51 -10.87 6.46 -19.15
C GLU A 51 -11.31 6.16 -17.71
N THR A 52 -10.37 6.23 -16.76
CA THR A 52 -10.58 5.85 -15.36
C THR A 52 -9.99 6.90 -14.41
N ILE A 53 -10.20 6.72 -13.10
CA ILE A 53 -9.52 7.51 -12.08
C ILE A 53 -7.99 7.34 -12.08
N ALA A 54 -7.43 6.28 -12.67
CA ALA A 54 -5.98 6.13 -12.83
C ALA A 54 -5.48 6.71 -14.16
N GLY A 55 -6.36 7.39 -14.91
CA GLY A 55 -6.13 7.84 -16.28
C GLY A 55 -6.59 6.80 -17.31
N ARG A 56 -6.06 6.90 -18.53
CA ARG A 56 -6.40 5.98 -19.62
C ARG A 56 -5.77 4.60 -19.40
N LEU A 57 -6.60 3.57 -19.37
CA LEU A 57 -6.21 2.17 -19.26
C LEU A 57 -6.77 1.37 -20.43
N VAL A 58 -6.40 0.08 -20.49
CA VAL A 58 -6.99 -0.89 -21.41
C VAL A 58 -7.78 -1.91 -20.61
N LEU A 59 -9.06 -2.06 -20.97
CA LEU A 59 -9.92 -3.12 -20.46
C LEU A 59 -10.05 -4.21 -21.52
N GLY A 60 -9.65 -5.42 -21.15
CA GLY A 60 -9.91 -6.66 -21.88
C GLY A 60 -11.08 -7.42 -21.27
N PHE A 61 -11.99 -7.88 -22.12
CA PHE A 61 -13.11 -8.75 -21.75
C PHE A 61 -13.39 -9.70 -22.90
N LEU A 62 -14.12 -10.78 -22.63
CA LEU A 62 -14.50 -11.72 -23.70
C LEU A 62 -15.43 -11.00 -24.68
N LYS A 63 -15.21 -11.16 -25.98
CA LYS A 63 -15.90 -10.39 -27.05
C LYS A 63 -17.43 -10.42 -26.97
N ASP A 64 -18.00 -11.44 -26.34
CA ASP A 64 -19.45 -11.62 -26.18
C ASP A 64 -20.02 -10.90 -24.93
N GLU A 65 -19.16 -10.32 -24.07
CA GLU A 65 -19.57 -9.49 -22.93
C GLU A 65 -19.76 -8.03 -23.38
N SER A 66 -20.81 -7.36 -22.91
CA SER A 66 -21.07 -5.95 -23.24
C SER A 66 -20.51 -5.00 -22.20
N LEU A 67 -19.79 -3.96 -22.65
CA LEU A 67 -19.39 -2.83 -21.82
C LEU A 67 -20.59 -1.94 -21.49
N SER A 68 -20.85 -1.73 -20.20
CA SER A 68 -21.81 -0.74 -19.71
C SER A 68 -21.11 0.25 -18.80
N ASP A 69 -21.72 1.41 -18.52
CA ASP A 69 -21.17 2.39 -17.56
C ASP A 69 -20.92 1.78 -16.17
N ALA A 70 -21.66 0.73 -15.80
CA ALA A 70 -21.43 -0.03 -14.57
C ALA A 70 -20.04 -0.70 -14.54
N VAL A 71 -19.50 -1.07 -15.69
CA VAL A 71 -18.14 -1.62 -15.82
C VAL A 71 -17.10 -0.56 -15.51
N ARG A 72 -17.29 0.69 -15.95
CA ARG A 72 -16.38 1.79 -15.59
C ARG A 72 -16.40 2.02 -14.08
N CYS A 73 -17.57 2.13 -13.47
CA CYS A 73 -17.68 2.29 -12.02
C CYS A 73 -17.05 1.11 -11.25
N TYR A 74 -17.19 -0.12 -11.76
CA TYR A 74 -16.54 -1.29 -11.19
C TYR A 74 -15.01 -1.21 -11.31
N VAL A 75 -14.48 -0.80 -12.47
CA VAL A 75 -13.03 -0.62 -12.69
C VAL A 75 -12.47 0.48 -11.79
N ASP A 76 -13.16 1.62 -11.67
CA ASP A 76 -12.74 2.70 -10.77
C ASP A 76 -12.75 2.24 -9.31
N HIS A 77 -13.80 1.52 -8.88
CA HIS A 77 -13.84 0.93 -7.53
C HIS A 77 -12.71 -0.07 -7.32
N LEU A 78 -12.40 -0.87 -8.33
CA LEU A 78 -11.30 -1.84 -8.30
C LEU A 78 -9.96 -1.14 -8.14
N LEU A 79 -9.70 -0.09 -8.92
CA LEU A 79 -8.49 0.73 -8.82
C LEU A 79 -8.38 1.43 -7.46
N LEU A 80 -9.48 1.92 -6.89
CA LEU A 80 -9.50 2.47 -5.53
C LEU A 80 -9.19 1.42 -4.47
N SER A 81 -9.60 0.16 -4.71
CA SER A 81 -9.34 -0.95 -3.79
C SER A 81 -7.95 -1.56 -3.97
N GLU A 82 -7.28 -1.25 -5.08
CA GLU A 82 -6.00 -1.85 -5.42
C GLU A 82 -4.86 -1.12 -4.72
N ARG A 83 -4.17 -1.85 -3.86
CA ARG A 83 -3.09 -1.31 -3.05
C ARG A 83 -1.80 -1.39 -3.86
N ARG A 84 -1.27 -0.24 -4.27
CA ARG A 84 0.14 -0.14 -4.70
C ARG A 84 1.01 0.05 -3.47
N TRP A 85 2.17 -0.59 -3.47
CA TRP A 85 3.10 -0.56 -2.36
C TRP A 85 4.39 0.12 -2.78
N PRO A 86 5.08 0.84 -1.87
CA PRO A 86 6.41 1.34 -2.14
C PRO A 86 7.40 0.21 -2.44
N ASP A 87 8.40 0.48 -3.27
CA ASP A 87 9.42 -0.50 -3.68
C ASP A 87 10.09 -1.20 -2.48
N SER A 88 10.30 -0.50 -1.37
CA SER A 88 10.87 -1.08 -0.16
C SER A 88 9.98 -2.17 0.47
N VAL A 89 8.65 -1.99 0.41
CA VAL A 89 7.68 -2.97 0.90
C VAL A 89 7.64 -4.17 -0.05
N GLU A 90 7.61 -3.93 -1.37
CA GLU A 90 7.62 -5.00 -2.37
C GLU A 90 8.91 -5.84 -2.30
N GLN A 91 10.08 -5.18 -2.18
CA GLN A 91 11.36 -5.87 -2.04
C GLN A 91 11.43 -6.75 -0.79
N LEU A 92 10.88 -6.31 0.34
CA LEU A 92 10.82 -7.12 1.55
C LEU A 92 9.82 -8.26 1.41
N ALA A 93 8.63 -7.98 0.87
CA ALA A 93 7.58 -8.98 0.68
C ALA A 93 8.00 -10.09 -0.29
N SER A 94 8.77 -9.75 -1.34
CA SER A 94 9.27 -10.74 -2.31
C SER A 94 10.21 -11.79 -1.70
N GLN A 95 10.79 -11.51 -0.54
CA GLN A 95 11.69 -12.43 0.16
C GLN A 95 10.96 -13.26 1.23
N ILE A 96 9.66 -13.06 1.39
CA ILE A 96 8.81 -13.78 2.32
C ILE A 96 8.04 -14.86 1.55
N ASP A 97 8.13 -16.09 2.01
CA ASP A 97 7.33 -17.18 1.47
C ASP A 97 5.84 -16.90 1.64
N ALA A 98 5.05 -17.27 0.61
CA ALA A 98 3.60 -17.16 0.68
C ALA A 98 3.05 -17.99 1.85
N TRP A 99 2.31 -17.34 2.76
CA TRP A 99 1.67 -18.00 3.88
C TRP A 99 0.15 -18.10 3.70
N ARG A 100 -0.46 -19.01 4.47
CA ARG A 100 -1.92 -19.12 4.59
C ARG A 100 -2.40 -18.59 5.94
N GLY A 101 -3.55 -17.94 5.91
CA GLY A 101 -4.18 -17.31 7.07
C GLY A 101 -3.48 -16.02 7.49
N LYS A 102 -3.92 -15.47 8.62
CA LYS A 102 -3.39 -14.21 9.15
C LYS A 102 -2.10 -14.44 9.94
N ARG A 103 -1.09 -13.62 9.68
CA ARG A 103 0.21 -13.60 10.37
C ARG A 103 0.55 -12.18 10.81
N TYR A 104 1.49 -12.08 11.73
CA TYR A 104 2.05 -10.80 12.17
C TYR A 104 3.46 -10.66 11.59
N VAL A 105 3.83 -9.45 11.20
CA VAL A 105 5.21 -9.09 10.88
C VAL A 105 5.74 -8.19 11.99
N GLY A 106 6.92 -8.52 12.51
CA GLY A 106 7.65 -7.70 13.47
C GLY A 106 8.93 -7.14 12.87
N LEU A 107 9.18 -5.85 13.04
CA LEU A 107 10.45 -5.23 12.71
C LEU A 107 11.21 -4.90 14.00
N LEU A 108 12.34 -5.55 14.20
CA LEU A 108 13.21 -5.37 15.36
C LEU A 108 14.34 -4.41 15.03
N ARG A 109 14.53 -3.41 15.90
CA ARG A 109 15.69 -2.53 15.94
C ARG A 109 16.28 -2.53 17.34
N ALA A 110 17.61 -2.56 17.45
CA ALA A 110 18.33 -2.43 18.71
C ALA A 110 19.49 -1.44 18.54
N ARG A 111 20.03 -0.92 19.66
CA ARG A 111 21.11 0.09 19.61
C ARG A 111 22.43 -0.49 19.11
N ASP A 112 22.67 -1.76 19.41
CA ASP A 112 23.90 -2.47 19.06
C ASP A 112 23.63 -3.94 18.70
N PHE A 113 24.66 -4.56 18.13
CA PHE A 113 24.59 -5.95 17.67
C PHE A 113 24.37 -6.96 18.82
N ALA A 114 24.92 -6.71 20.01
CA ALA A 114 24.79 -7.62 21.13
C ALA A 114 23.34 -7.67 21.65
N GLN A 115 22.70 -6.50 21.76
CA GLN A 115 21.28 -6.38 22.10
C GLN A 115 20.39 -7.03 21.03
N ARG A 116 20.72 -6.81 19.75
CA ARG A 116 20.01 -7.45 18.64
C ARG A 116 20.10 -8.97 18.70
N CYS A 117 21.27 -9.53 18.98
CA CYS A 117 21.45 -10.98 19.17
C CYS A 117 20.66 -11.52 20.36
N ALA A 118 20.68 -10.84 21.51
CA ALA A 118 19.88 -11.24 22.67
C ALA A 118 18.37 -11.23 22.37
N ALA A 119 17.88 -10.25 21.60
CA ALA A 119 16.50 -10.21 21.17
C ALA A 119 16.16 -11.31 20.14
N ARG A 120 17.08 -11.62 19.21
CA ARG A 120 16.95 -12.75 18.27
C ARG A 120 16.75 -14.07 18.99
N GLU A 121 17.57 -14.35 20.00
CA GLU A 121 17.48 -15.58 20.77
C GLU A 121 16.09 -15.72 21.42
N ARG A 122 15.57 -14.64 22.02
CA ARG A 122 14.24 -14.64 22.64
C ARG A 122 13.12 -14.88 21.63
N LEU A 123 13.17 -14.18 20.50
CA LEU A 123 12.14 -14.25 19.45
C LEU A 123 12.19 -15.56 18.66
N SER A 124 13.34 -16.23 18.60
CA SER A 124 13.51 -17.48 17.85
C SER A 124 12.53 -18.58 18.25
N SER A 125 12.06 -18.57 19.50
CA SER A 125 11.11 -19.55 20.04
C SER A 125 9.67 -19.37 19.53
N VAL A 126 9.31 -18.18 19.07
CA VAL A 126 7.95 -17.81 18.64
C VAL A 126 7.86 -17.41 17.17
N ALA A 127 8.98 -17.04 16.56
CA ALA A 127 9.06 -16.70 15.15
C ALA A 127 8.96 -17.95 14.27
N ILE A 128 8.15 -17.87 13.21
CA ILE A 128 8.08 -18.91 12.18
C ILE A 128 8.98 -18.61 10.97
N GLY A 129 9.47 -17.38 10.88
CA GLY A 129 10.38 -16.93 9.83
C GLY A 129 11.12 -15.69 10.27
N THR A 130 12.35 -15.53 9.78
CA THR A 130 13.21 -14.39 10.10
C THR A 130 14.01 -13.97 8.89
N LEU A 131 14.13 -12.67 8.67
CA LEU A 131 14.92 -12.09 7.58
C LEU A 131 15.78 -10.95 8.10
N ASN A 132 17.06 -10.97 7.74
CA ASN A 132 17.99 -9.90 8.12
C ASN A 132 17.92 -8.78 7.08
N VAL A 133 17.53 -7.58 7.53
CA VAL A 133 17.32 -6.39 6.69
C VAL A 133 18.32 -5.30 7.09
N GLY A 134 19.62 -5.61 6.99
CA GLY A 134 20.70 -4.68 7.36
C GLY A 134 20.72 -4.42 8.86
N GLU A 135 20.31 -3.22 9.29
CA GLU A 135 20.25 -2.84 10.71
C GLU A 135 19.04 -3.42 11.45
N HIS A 136 18.05 -3.93 10.73
CA HIS A 136 16.81 -4.48 11.29
C HIS A 136 16.71 -5.99 11.11
N ASP A 137 15.94 -6.65 11.97
CA ASP A 137 15.45 -7.99 11.71
C ASP A 137 13.95 -7.98 11.52
N LEU A 138 13.51 -8.60 10.44
CA LEU A 138 12.11 -8.83 10.17
C LEU A 138 11.74 -10.23 10.63
N TYR A 139 10.68 -10.34 11.42
CA TYR A 139 10.15 -11.58 11.94
C TYR A 139 8.73 -11.81 11.45
N ILE A 140 8.37 -13.07 11.31
CA ILE A 140 7.00 -13.49 11.05
C ILE A 140 6.52 -14.29 12.27
N PHE A 141 5.33 -13.97 12.77
CA PHE A 141 4.74 -14.63 13.94
C PHE A 141 3.34 -15.17 13.65
N SER A 142 2.97 -16.19 14.41
CA SER A 142 1.61 -16.77 14.43
C SER A 142 0.75 -16.22 15.56
N THR A 143 1.33 -15.42 16.45
CA THR A 143 0.71 -14.95 17.69
C THR A 143 1.21 -13.55 18.02
N ASN A 144 0.39 -12.81 18.78
CA ASN A 144 0.76 -11.54 19.38
C ASN A 144 1.31 -11.71 20.82
N LEU A 145 1.39 -12.93 21.34
CA LEU A 145 2.01 -13.24 22.63
C LEU A 145 3.53 -13.27 22.48
N LEU A 146 4.15 -12.10 22.51
CA LEU A 146 5.58 -11.92 22.28
C LEU A 146 6.34 -11.68 23.60
N PRO A 147 7.57 -12.17 23.73
CA PRO A 147 8.39 -11.94 24.91
C PRO A 147 8.76 -10.46 25.04
N VAL A 148 8.95 -9.99 26.27
CA VAL A 148 9.45 -8.64 26.53
C VAL A 148 10.90 -8.51 26.09
N LEU A 149 11.19 -7.46 25.33
CA LEU A 149 12.50 -7.17 24.77
C LEU A 149 13.07 -5.89 25.41
N PRO A 150 13.91 -6.01 26.45
CA PRO A 150 14.58 -4.85 27.03
C PRO A 150 15.62 -4.29 26.04
N ASN A 151 15.75 -2.97 25.99
CA ASN A 151 16.71 -2.24 25.16
C ASN A 151 16.59 -2.50 23.64
N ALA A 152 15.42 -2.92 23.18
CA ALA A 152 15.12 -3.08 21.77
C ALA A 152 13.72 -2.55 21.46
N LYS A 153 13.52 -2.11 20.22
CA LYS A 153 12.22 -1.72 19.67
C LYS A 153 11.74 -2.83 18.74
N LEU A 154 10.57 -3.40 19.03
CA LEU A 154 9.89 -4.35 18.16
C LEU A 154 8.55 -3.77 17.72
N CYS A 155 8.44 -3.49 16.44
CA CYS A 155 7.26 -2.93 15.81
C CYS A 155 6.46 -4.02 15.12
N VAL A 156 5.26 -4.30 15.58
CA VAL A 156 4.46 -5.45 15.17
C VAL A 156 3.21 -4.98 14.45
N SER A 157 2.98 -5.51 13.25
CA SER A 157 1.77 -5.27 12.47
C SER A 157 0.51 -5.79 13.17
N SER A 158 -0.65 -5.52 12.59
CA SER A 158 -1.85 -6.31 12.84
C SER A 158 -1.76 -7.69 12.17
N ALA A 159 -2.74 -8.54 12.44
CA ALA A 159 -2.81 -9.87 11.82
C ALA A 159 -3.31 -9.74 10.36
N CYS A 160 -2.42 -9.92 9.38
CA CYS A 160 -2.72 -9.75 7.96
C CYS A 160 -2.51 -11.03 7.16
N GLU A 161 -3.31 -11.20 6.10
CA GLU A 161 -3.09 -12.27 5.11
C GLU A 161 -2.06 -11.82 4.06
N ASP A 162 -2.02 -10.53 3.73
CA ASP A 162 -1.07 -9.96 2.78
C ASP A 162 0.24 -9.55 3.49
N PRO A 163 1.40 -10.14 3.14
CA PRO A 163 2.69 -9.76 3.73
C PRO A 163 3.04 -8.30 3.51
N ARG A 164 2.62 -7.70 2.38
CA ARG A 164 2.93 -6.29 2.05
C ARG A 164 2.30 -5.33 3.06
N GLU A 165 1.06 -5.60 3.46
CA GLU A 165 0.38 -4.81 4.49
C GLU A 165 1.08 -4.95 5.84
N ALA A 166 1.38 -6.18 6.25
CA ALA A 166 2.02 -6.43 7.52
C ALA A 166 3.40 -5.74 7.62
N ILE A 167 4.18 -5.79 6.53
CA ILE A 167 5.46 -5.08 6.42
C ILE A 167 5.25 -3.56 6.51
N ARG A 168 4.29 -3.00 5.76
CA ARG A 168 4.00 -1.56 5.78
C ARG A 168 3.65 -1.08 7.18
N GLU A 169 2.78 -1.79 7.90
CA GLU A 169 2.37 -1.45 9.26
C GLU A 169 3.55 -1.50 10.25
N ALA A 170 4.41 -2.52 10.14
CA ALA A 170 5.61 -2.62 10.97
C ALA A 170 6.61 -1.48 10.70
N LEU A 171 6.80 -1.11 9.42
CA LEU A 171 7.65 0.02 9.01
C LEU A 171 7.07 1.36 9.47
N LEU A 172 5.74 1.55 9.39
CA LEU A 172 5.06 2.74 9.90
C LEU A 172 5.33 2.94 11.39
N LEU A 173 5.19 1.89 12.19
CA LEU A 173 5.48 1.94 13.62
C LEU A 173 6.96 2.23 13.90
N ASP A 174 7.88 1.60 13.15
CA ASP A 174 9.30 1.87 13.32
C ASP A 174 9.64 3.33 13.03
N ARG A 175 9.02 3.88 11.99
CA ARG A 175 9.20 5.26 11.56
C ARG A 175 8.67 6.28 12.57
N TYR A 176 7.46 6.08 13.11
CA TYR A 176 6.76 7.14 13.83
C TYR A 176 6.69 6.97 15.34
N VAL A 177 6.68 5.74 15.86
CA VAL A 177 6.58 5.52 17.31
C VAL A 177 7.90 5.82 18.00
N LEU A 178 7.85 6.55 19.11
CA LEU A 178 9.03 6.83 19.93
C LEU A 178 9.26 5.77 21.01
N GLY A 179 10.52 5.57 21.39
CA GLY A 179 10.92 4.74 22.53
C GLY A 179 11.32 3.30 22.18
N GLU A 180 11.53 2.53 23.23
CA GLU A 180 11.90 1.11 23.22
C GLU A 180 10.77 0.26 23.81
N GLY A 181 10.73 -1.02 23.45
CA GLY A 181 9.66 -1.94 23.84
C GLY A 181 9.00 -2.58 22.63
N THR A 182 7.82 -3.16 22.87
CA THR A 182 7.04 -3.83 21.83
C THR A 182 5.78 -3.03 21.53
N PHE A 183 5.63 -2.63 20.28
CA PHE A 183 4.55 -1.77 19.80
C PHE A 183 3.70 -2.51 18.79
N PHE A 184 2.39 -2.50 18.96
CA PHE A 184 1.44 -3.16 18.06
C PHE A 184 0.65 -2.13 17.28
N TYR A 185 0.47 -2.38 15.98
CA TYR A 185 -0.15 -1.42 15.07
C TYR A 185 -1.58 -1.06 15.48
N GLU A 186 -2.34 -2.05 15.98
CA GLU A 186 -3.72 -1.87 16.48
C GLU A 186 -3.83 -0.85 17.63
N LYS A 187 -2.72 -0.56 18.31
CA LYS A 187 -2.61 0.38 19.44
C LYS A 187 -1.89 1.67 19.09
N LEU A 188 -1.74 1.99 17.80
CA LEU A 188 -0.99 3.16 17.33
C LEU A 188 -1.39 4.47 18.05
N PHE A 189 -2.68 4.64 18.36
CA PHE A 189 -3.23 5.82 19.04
C PHE A 189 -2.84 5.95 20.53
N GLU A 190 -2.32 4.88 21.13
CA GLU A 190 -1.88 4.86 22.54
C GLU A 190 -0.42 5.33 22.69
N TYR A 191 0.30 5.54 21.59
CA TYR A 191 1.73 5.78 21.60
C TYR A 191 2.09 7.24 21.33
N ASP A 192 3.25 7.65 21.84
CA ASP A 192 3.88 8.90 21.47
C ASP A 192 4.43 8.80 20.03
N LEU A 193 3.84 9.59 19.12
CA LEU A 193 4.21 9.62 17.70
C LEU A 193 5.01 10.88 17.34
N ASN A 194 6.02 10.71 16.50
CA ASN A 194 6.78 11.80 15.88
C ASN A 194 6.59 11.79 14.37
N VAL A 195 5.46 12.30 13.91
CA VAL A 195 5.12 12.39 12.48
C VAL A 195 5.63 13.72 11.94
N LYS A 196 6.55 13.66 10.97
CA LYS A 196 7.02 14.82 10.23
C LYS A 196 6.42 14.78 8.83
N ILE A 197 5.73 15.86 8.48
CA ILE A 197 5.14 16.09 7.16
C ILE A 197 5.90 17.25 6.53
N ASP A 198 6.16 17.16 5.23
CA ASP A 198 6.90 18.19 4.51
C ASP A 198 5.95 19.36 4.23
N ASP A 199 6.48 20.59 4.28
CA ASP A 199 5.67 21.81 4.14
C ASP A 199 4.89 21.85 2.81
N SER A 200 5.47 21.28 1.74
CA SER A 200 4.83 21.16 0.42
C SER A 200 3.58 20.29 0.41
N ASP A 201 3.41 19.41 1.39
CA ASP A 201 2.37 18.39 1.40
C ASP A 201 1.24 18.75 2.37
N LEU A 202 1.45 19.74 3.25
CA LEU A 202 0.52 20.12 4.32
C LEU A 202 -0.88 20.44 3.78
N GLU A 203 -0.97 21.28 2.75
CA GLU A 203 -2.23 21.72 2.16
C GLU A 203 -2.98 20.54 1.51
N THR A 204 -2.27 19.73 0.71
CA THR A 204 -2.82 18.55 0.04
C THR A 204 -3.36 17.53 1.04
N ILE A 205 -2.59 17.22 2.10
CA ILE A 205 -3.01 16.29 3.17
C ILE A 205 -4.22 16.86 3.91
N ALA A 206 -4.23 18.15 4.25
CA ALA A 206 -5.36 18.78 4.93
C ALA A 206 -6.64 18.71 4.09
N HIS A 207 -6.56 19.04 2.80
CA HIS A 207 -7.70 18.92 1.89
C HIS A 207 -8.19 17.48 1.78
N ARG A 208 -7.28 16.50 1.70
CA ARG A 208 -7.67 15.10 1.61
C ARG A 208 -8.39 14.62 2.87
N LEU A 209 -7.90 14.96 4.05
CA LEU A 209 -8.51 14.58 5.34
C LEU A 209 -9.91 15.16 5.53
N LEU A 210 -10.17 16.36 5.00
CA LEU A 210 -11.48 17.02 5.07
C LEU A 210 -12.46 16.53 3.99
N SER A 211 -11.97 15.78 3.00
CA SER A 211 -12.75 15.32 1.86
C SER A 211 -13.38 13.95 2.13
N LYS A 212 -14.69 13.84 1.86
CA LYS A 212 -15.45 12.58 2.01
C LYS A 212 -15.03 11.51 1.01
N ASP A 213 -14.72 11.93 -0.21
CA ASP A 213 -14.38 11.06 -1.34
C ASP A 213 -13.37 11.75 -2.26
N LEU A 214 -12.88 11.00 -3.25
CA LEU A 214 -11.91 11.47 -4.23
C LEU A 214 -12.42 12.67 -5.05
N GLN A 215 -13.72 12.70 -5.35
CA GLN A 215 -14.33 13.78 -6.13
C GLN A 215 -14.33 15.09 -5.35
N SER A 216 -14.66 15.04 -4.06
CA SER A 216 -14.60 16.18 -3.15
C SER A 216 -13.17 16.68 -2.99
N PHE A 217 -12.21 15.76 -2.92
CA PHE A 217 -10.78 16.08 -2.83
C PHE A 217 -10.26 16.78 -4.10
N ALA A 218 -10.58 16.24 -5.28
CA ALA A 218 -10.23 16.83 -6.57
C ALA A 218 -10.83 18.24 -6.72
N THR A 219 -12.08 18.40 -6.30
CA THR A 219 -12.77 19.71 -6.32
C THR A 219 -12.07 20.72 -5.40
N ALA A 220 -11.66 20.30 -4.20
CA ALA A 220 -11.00 21.16 -3.23
C ALA A 220 -9.65 21.71 -3.72
N LEU A 221 -8.92 20.91 -4.50
CA LEU A 221 -7.64 21.30 -5.11
C LEU A 221 -7.78 21.90 -6.51
N ASN A 222 -9.00 21.96 -7.07
CA ASN A 222 -9.27 22.37 -8.45
C ASN A 222 -8.44 21.59 -9.49
N VAL A 223 -8.39 20.27 -9.32
CA VAL A 223 -7.68 19.32 -10.21
C VAL A 223 -8.64 18.25 -10.73
N SER A 224 -8.21 17.45 -11.69
CA SER A 224 -8.98 16.29 -12.14
C SER A 224 -9.02 15.18 -11.08
N PRO A 225 -10.05 14.30 -11.06
CA PRO A 225 -10.07 13.14 -10.17
C PRO A 225 -8.84 12.24 -10.30
N SER A 226 -8.29 12.14 -11.52
CA SER A 226 -7.12 11.31 -11.77
C SER A 226 -5.83 11.91 -11.19
N GLU A 227 -5.67 13.23 -11.27
CA GLU A 227 -4.57 13.92 -10.59
C GLU A 227 -4.70 13.82 -9.07
N ALA A 228 -5.89 14.01 -8.52
CA ALA A 228 -6.15 13.85 -7.10
C ALA A 228 -5.83 12.42 -6.62
N PHE A 229 -6.18 11.41 -7.41
CA PHE A 229 -5.89 10.01 -7.08
C PHE A 229 -4.39 9.76 -7.05
N ARG A 230 -3.65 10.25 -8.07
CA ARG A 230 -2.20 10.17 -8.10
C ARG A 230 -1.56 10.86 -6.89
N MET A 231 -1.98 12.07 -6.56
CA MET A 231 -1.48 12.81 -5.40
C MET A 231 -1.74 12.07 -4.09
N GLN A 232 -2.94 11.47 -3.93
CA GLN A 232 -3.24 10.63 -2.78
C GLN A 232 -2.25 9.46 -2.69
N MET A 233 -2.08 8.70 -3.77
CA MET A 233 -1.19 7.53 -3.80
C MET A 233 0.28 7.89 -3.52
N GLU A 234 0.75 9.02 -4.06
CA GLU A 234 2.10 9.53 -3.80
C GLU A 234 2.32 9.84 -2.32
N LEU A 235 1.35 10.50 -1.68
CA LEU A 235 1.40 10.82 -0.24
C LEU A 235 1.31 9.55 0.62
N GLU A 236 0.43 8.61 0.26
CA GLU A 236 0.30 7.37 1.01
C GLU A 236 1.58 6.54 0.95
N ASN A 237 2.23 6.48 -0.21
CA ASN A 237 3.52 5.82 -0.37
C ASN A 237 4.66 6.54 0.37
N LYS A 238 4.71 7.87 0.26
CA LYS A 238 5.74 8.70 0.92
C LYS A 238 5.70 8.53 2.43
N TYR A 239 4.51 8.62 3.03
CA TYR A 239 4.33 8.59 4.47
C TYR A 239 4.07 7.20 5.04
N LEU A 240 3.82 6.19 4.20
CA LEU A 240 3.31 4.86 4.60
C LEU A 240 1.97 4.93 5.34
N LEU A 241 1.28 6.07 5.32
CA LEU A 241 0.02 6.33 6.00
C LEU A 241 -1.10 6.34 4.96
N ARG A 242 -2.30 5.93 5.34
CA ARG A 242 -3.46 5.84 4.46
C ARG A 242 -4.58 6.74 4.90
N PHE A 243 -5.28 7.31 3.92
CA PHE A 243 -6.41 8.20 4.18
C PHE A 243 -7.72 7.45 4.46
N ASP A 244 -7.79 6.16 4.18
CA ASP A 244 -8.95 5.30 4.45
C ASP A 244 -8.88 4.57 5.79
N VAL A 245 -7.76 4.69 6.53
CA VAL A 245 -7.58 4.07 7.84
C VAL A 245 -7.61 5.12 8.94
N GLY A 246 -8.64 5.07 9.80
CA GLY A 246 -8.84 6.07 10.87
C GLY A 246 -7.66 6.24 11.83
N LEU A 247 -6.95 5.14 12.17
CA LEU A 247 -5.74 5.19 13.00
C LEU A 247 -4.61 5.99 12.34
N GLU A 248 -4.50 5.92 11.01
CA GLU A 248 -3.44 6.58 10.25
C GLU A 248 -3.80 8.03 9.93
N CYS A 249 -5.09 8.32 9.73
CA CYS A 249 -5.60 9.70 9.71
C CYS A 249 -5.24 10.45 11.00
N HIS A 250 -5.29 9.78 12.16
CA HIS A 250 -4.84 10.38 13.42
C HIS A 250 -3.35 10.77 13.39
N ALA A 251 -2.49 9.91 12.86
CA ALA A 251 -1.07 10.21 12.68
C ALA A 251 -0.83 11.39 11.72
N TYR A 252 -1.58 11.48 10.61
CA TYR A 252 -1.53 12.65 9.73
C TYR A 252 -1.91 13.94 10.47
N VAL A 253 -3.00 13.92 11.25
CA VAL A 253 -3.44 15.10 12.03
C VAL A 253 -2.37 15.54 13.03
N LEU A 254 -1.71 14.60 13.72
CA LEU A 254 -0.59 14.92 14.60
C LEU A 254 0.54 15.62 13.84
N GLY A 255 0.93 15.10 12.67
CA GLY A 255 1.94 15.73 11.81
C GLY A 255 1.59 17.15 11.38
N LEU A 256 0.33 17.39 10.98
CA LEU A 256 -0.16 18.72 10.60
C LEU A 256 -0.13 19.72 11.77
N THR A 257 -0.39 19.26 13.00
CA THR A 257 -0.34 20.12 14.20
C THR A 257 1.08 20.34 14.71
N GLY A 258 2.00 19.40 14.46
CA GLY A 258 3.42 19.48 14.79
C GLY A 258 4.15 20.57 13.99
N GLY A 259 3.88 20.67 12.68
CA GLY A 259 4.46 21.71 11.82
C GLY A 259 4.13 23.13 12.29
N LYS A 260 2.90 23.37 12.76
CA LYS A 260 2.44 24.68 13.26
C LYS A 260 3.10 25.17 14.56
N LYS A 261 3.79 24.29 15.30
CA LYS A 261 4.55 24.70 16.50
C LYS A 261 5.96 25.22 16.15
N GLY A 262 6.48 24.91 14.96
CA GLY A 262 7.80 25.37 14.49
C GLY A 262 7.83 26.83 14.02
N GLU A 263 6.68 27.39 13.63
CA GLU A 263 6.58 28.78 13.13
C GLU A 263 6.37 29.84 14.24
N LYS A 264 6.44 29.44 15.51
CA LYS A 264 6.28 30.33 16.67
C LYS A 264 7.53 30.40 17.58
N GLN A 265 8.72 30.17 17.05
CA GLN A 265 9.99 30.45 17.74
C GLN A 265 10.80 31.51 17.01
#